data_AF-A0AAU1QHA2-F1
#
_entry.id   AF-A0AAU1QHA2-F1
#
_cell.length_a   1.000
_cell.length_b   1.000
_cell.length_c   1.000
_cell.angle_alpha   90.00
_cell.angle_beta   90.00
_cell.angle_gamma   90.00
#
_symmetry.space_group_name_H-M   'P 1'
#
loop_
_entity.id
_entity.type
_entity.pdbx_description
1 polymer ?
#
loop_
_entity_poly.entity_id
_entity_poly.type
_entity_poly.pdbx_seq_one_letter_code
_entity_poly.pdbx_strand_id
1 'polypeptide(L)' 'MGTNSDEGRRNTTEGGQSDDAERRATEKFISDLLARGEAVFEGEEPTPSTTHVIKRGDDGRLTVRRLRFFH' A
#
# COMPACT_ATOMS: atom_id res chain seq x y z
N MET A 1 37.14 -10.44 -29.69
CA MET A 1 36.43 -9.16 -29.54
C MET A 1 35.10 -9.47 -28.87
N GLY A 2 34.94 -9.06 -27.61
CA GLY A 2 33.74 -9.36 -26.82
C GLY A 2 32.62 -8.37 -27.13
N THR A 3 31.42 -8.88 -27.34
CA THR A 3 30.20 -8.08 -27.53
C THR A 3 29.69 -7.63 -26.18
N ASN A 4 29.86 -6.34 -25.89
CA ASN A 4 29.36 -5.69 -24.69
C ASN A 4 27.84 -5.49 -24.75
N SER A 5 27.20 -5.90 -23.66
CA SER A 5 26.19 -5.16 -22.90
C SER A 5 24.83 -4.89 -23.55
N ASP A 6 23.87 -5.71 -23.13
CA ASP A 6 22.72 -5.28 -22.31
C ASP A 6 22.13 -3.90 -22.66
N GLU A 7 21.30 -3.85 -23.70
CA GLU A 7 20.26 -2.84 -23.80
C GLU A 7 19.01 -3.33 -23.06
N GLY A 8 19.10 -3.26 -21.72
CA GLY A 8 17.96 -3.33 -20.82
C GLY A 8 16.95 -2.24 -21.16
N ARG A 9 15.82 -2.68 -21.71
CA ARG A 9 14.56 -1.94 -21.93
C ARG A 9 14.40 -0.70 -21.04
N ARG A 10 14.52 0.48 -21.65
CA ARG A 10 13.86 1.69 -21.15
C ARG A 10 12.36 1.61 -21.47
N ASN A 11 11.59 0.92 -20.64
CA ASN A 11 10.13 1.09 -20.57
C ASN A 11 9.82 2.20 -19.56
N THR A 12 10.04 3.45 -19.95
CA THR A 12 9.70 4.64 -19.15
C THR A 12 8.50 5.36 -19.74
N THR A 13 7.30 4.77 -19.72
CA THR A 13 6.05 5.53 -20.03
C THR A 13 4.74 4.97 -19.46
N GLU A 14 4.70 3.79 -18.82
CA GLU A 14 3.44 3.23 -18.28
C GLU A 14 3.26 3.37 -16.76
N GLY A 15 4.29 3.81 -16.02
CA GLY A 15 4.25 3.87 -14.55
C GLY A 15 3.39 4.98 -13.94
N GLY A 16 3.01 6.02 -14.70
CA GLY A 16 2.28 7.18 -14.14
C GLY A 16 0.76 6.98 -13.98
N GLN A 17 0.11 6.23 -14.88
CA GLN A 17 -1.32 5.92 -14.78
C GLN A 17 -1.59 4.76 -13.81
N SER A 18 -0.69 3.78 -13.74
CA SER A 18 -0.79 2.68 -12.77
C SER A 18 -0.68 3.21 -11.33
N ASP A 19 0.24 4.13 -11.05
CA ASP A 19 0.43 4.70 -9.70
C ASP A 19 -0.81 5.48 -9.23
N ASP A 20 -1.50 6.23 -10.11
CA ASP A 20 -2.75 6.93 -9.73
C ASP A 20 -3.92 5.96 -9.49
N ALA A 21 -4.06 4.93 -10.33
CA ALA A 21 -5.10 3.91 -10.16
C ALA A 21 -4.87 3.06 -8.90
N GLU A 22 -3.64 2.64 -8.66
CA GLU A 22 -3.21 1.93 -7.45
C GLU A 22 -3.40 2.78 -6.20
N ARG A 23 -3.09 4.06 -6.28
CA ARG A 23 -3.32 5.01 -5.19
C ARG A 23 -4.80 5.14 -4.86
N ARG A 24 -5.67 5.36 -5.85
CA ARG A 24 -7.13 5.43 -5.63
C ARG A 24 -7.70 4.14 -5.07
N ALA A 25 -7.23 3.00 -5.56
CA ALA A 25 -7.62 1.69 -5.05
C ALA A 25 -7.22 1.52 -3.58
N THR A 26 -6.00 1.95 -3.23
CA THR A 26 -5.48 1.93 -1.85
C THR A 26 -6.28 2.84 -0.92
N GLU A 27 -6.55 4.08 -1.34
CA GLU A 27 -7.34 5.04 -0.56
C GLU A 27 -8.78 4.54 -0.32
N LYS A 28 -9.39 3.94 -1.34
CA LYS A 28 -10.71 3.32 -1.20
C LYS A 28 -10.66 2.14 -0.24
N PHE A 29 -9.67 1.25 -0.39
CA PHE A 29 -9.51 0.09 0.48
C PHE A 29 -9.35 0.48 1.95
N ILE A 30 -8.54 1.51 2.23
CA ILE A 30 -8.37 2.07 3.58
C ILE A 30 -9.70 2.61 4.11
N SER A 31 -10.40 3.39 3.29
CA SER A 31 -11.69 3.98 3.67
C SER A 31 -12.72 2.89 4.00
N ASP A 32 -12.78 1.83 3.21
CA ASP A 32 -13.68 0.69 3.44
C ASP A 32 -13.34 -0.05 4.75
N LEU A 33 -12.07 -0.24 5.08
CA LEU A 33 -11.65 -0.87 6.34
C LEU A 33 -12.00 -0.01 7.57
N LEU A 34 -11.79 1.30 7.48
CA LEU A 34 -12.14 2.24 8.55
C LEU A 34 -13.66 2.27 8.76
N ALA A 35 -14.44 2.31 7.68
CA ALA A 35 -15.90 2.31 7.75
C ALA A 35 -16.47 1.01 8.40
N ARG A 36 -15.77 -0.10 8.27
CA ARG A 36 -16.13 -1.38 8.91
C ARG A 36 -15.61 -1.52 10.35
N GLY A 37 -14.76 -0.60 10.82
CA GLY A 37 -14.06 -0.75 12.10
C GLY A 37 -13.00 -1.86 12.08
N GLU A 38 -12.55 -2.26 10.89
CA GLU A 38 -11.57 -3.33 10.68
C GLU A 38 -10.12 -2.80 10.62
N ALA A 39 -9.92 -1.48 10.59
CA ALA A 39 -8.60 -0.87 10.63
C ALA A 39 -8.53 0.27 11.64
N VAL A 40 -7.33 0.50 12.15
CA VAL A 40 -6.95 1.66 12.99
C VAL A 40 -5.62 2.22 12.51
N PHE A 41 -5.32 3.47 12.83
CA PHE A 41 -3.99 4.02 12.57
C PHE A 41 -2.96 3.48 13.54
N GLU A 42 -1.69 3.47 13.13
CA GLU A 42 -0.59 3.14 14.04
C GLU A 42 -0.59 4.06 15.27
N GLY A 43 -0.64 3.46 16.46
CA GLY A 43 -0.73 4.17 17.74
C GLY A 43 -2.14 4.30 18.31
N GLU A 44 -3.17 3.99 17.53
CA GLU A 44 -4.55 3.89 18.03
C GLU A 44 -4.81 2.52 18.67
N GLU A 45 -5.74 2.48 19.63
CA GLU A 45 -6.12 1.24 20.31
C GLU A 45 -6.93 0.34 19.38
N PRO A 46 -6.45 -0.88 19.05
CA PRO A 46 -7.19 -1.80 18.21
C PRO A 46 -8.39 -2.37 18.96
N THR A 47 -9.51 -2.46 18.26
CA THR A 47 -10.71 -3.17 18.74
C THR A 47 -10.60 -4.67 18.47
N PRO A 48 -11.44 -5.52 19.09
CA PRO A 48 -11.48 -6.96 18.79
C PRO A 48 -11.78 -7.30 17.31
N SER A 49 -12.42 -6.39 16.58
CA SER A 49 -12.71 -6.53 15.13
C SER A 49 -11.63 -5.93 14.24
N THR A 50 -10.65 -5.21 14.80
CA THR A 50 -9.55 -4.65 14.04
C THR A 50 -8.74 -5.80 13.46
N THR A 51 -8.51 -5.79 12.14
CA THR A 51 -7.73 -6.78 11.39
C THR A 51 -6.52 -6.16 10.69
N HIS A 52 -6.49 -4.83 10.55
CA HIS A 52 -5.44 -4.10 9.84
C HIS A 52 -4.97 -2.88 10.64
N VAL A 53 -3.71 -2.49 10.41
CA VAL A 53 -3.13 -1.23 10.88
C VAL A 53 -2.72 -0.40 9.68
N ILE A 54 -3.10 0.88 9.71
CA ILE A 54 -2.74 1.87 8.70
C ILE A 54 -1.53 2.65 9.20
N LYS A 55 -0.46 2.66 8.42
CA LYS A 55 0.75 3.44 8.67
C LYS A 55 0.85 4.57 7.67
N ARG A 56 1.15 5.76 8.16
CA ARG A 56 1.53 6.88 7.31
C ARG A 56 3.04 6.81 7.07
N GLY A 57 3.44 6.63 5.82
CA GLY A 57 4.82 6.73 5.40
C GLY A 57 5.31 8.17 5.45
N ASP A 58 6.62 8.35 5.53
CA ASP A 58 7.28 9.66 5.53
C ASP A 58 7.07 10.44 4.22
N ASP A 59 6.73 9.72 3.16
CA ASP A 59 6.35 10.24 1.84
C ASP A 59 4.89 10.71 1.75
N GLY A 60 4.13 10.59 2.85
CA GLY A 60 2.71 10.92 2.91
C GLY A 60 1.80 9.82 2.35
N ARG A 61 2.34 8.68 1.89
CA ARG A 61 1.52 7.55 1.43
C ARG A 61 1.00 6.75 2.61
N LEU A 62 -0.22 6.24 2.49
CA LEU A 62 -0.79 5.32 3.48
C LEU A 62 -0.48 3.89 3.06
N THR A 63 0.03 3.09 4.00
CA THR A 63 0.25 1.66 3.81
C THR A 63 -0.62 0.88 4.78
N VAL A 64 -1.16 -0.24 4.32
CA VAL A 64 -2.01 -1.12 5.14
C VAL A 64 -1.24 -2.39 5.45
N ARG A 65 -1.19 -2.75 6.74
CA ARG A 65 -0.59 -4.00 7.18
C ARG A 65 -1.62 -4.83 7.92
N ARG A 66 -1.84 -6.06 7.47
CA ARG A 66 -2.73 -7.01 8.16
C ARG A 66 -2.08 -7.45 9.46
N LEU A 67 -2.83 -7.37 10.55
CA LEU A 67 -2.44 -7.92 11.83
C LEU A 67 -2.58 -9.45 11.78
N ARG A 68 -1.57 -10.15 12.28
CA ARG A 68 -1.69 -11.58 12.55
C ARG A 68 -2.29 -11.74 13.94
N PHE A 69 -3.61 -11.82 14.02
CA PHE A 69 -4.25 -12.29 15.23
C PHE A 69 -4.11 -13.82 15.26
N PHE A 70 -3.37 -14.31 16.25
CA PHE A 70 -3.51 -15.70 16.71
C PHE A 70 -4.82 -15.72 17.50
N HIS A 71 -5.86 -16.28 16.91
CA HIS A 71 -7.11 -16.56 17.60
C HIS A 71 -6.94 -17.76 18.54
#